data_AF-A0A651PEL1-F1
#
_entry.id   AF-A0A651PEL1-F1
#
_cell.length_a   1.000
_cell.length_b   1.000
_cell.length_c   1.000
_cell.angle_alpha   90.00
_cell.angle_beta   90.00
_cell.angle_gamma   90.00
#
_symmetry.space_group_name_H-M   'P 1'
#
loop_
_entity.id
_entity.type
_entity.pdbx_description
1 polymer ?
#
loop_
_entity_poly.entity_id
_entity_poly.type
_entity_poly.pdbx_seq_one_letter_code
_entity_poly.pdbx_strand_id
1 'polypeptide(L)'
;GLPPFLGFWAKLAVLKAALQGDMLWLAIVGIVFAVIGAFYYLRVIKAMYFDEPEGKLPAPSEDRPLRVVFGVNALALLALGIAWNPIMEWCQRAFAA
;
A
#
# COMPACT_ATOMS: atom_id res chain seq x y z
N GLY A 1 2.47 4.68 1.45
CA GLY A 1 2.59 3.22 1.53
C GLY A 1 3.61 2.89 2.60
N LEU A 2 3.63 1.63 3.06
CA LEU A 2 4.70 1.14 3.92
C LEU A 2 5.79 0.48 3.05
N PRO A 3 7.09 0.65 3.36
CA PRO A 3 8.21 0.21 2.52
C PRO A 3 8.16 -1.21 1.93
N PRO A 4 7.72 -2.26 2.65
CA PRO A 4 7.67 -3.61 2.08
C PRO A 4 6.55 -3.81 1.03
N PHE A 5 5.59 -2.88 0.92
CA PHE A 5 4.44 -3.03 0.02
C PHE A 5 4.62 -2.25 -1.28
N LEU A 6 4.11 -2.80 -2.38
CA LEU A 6 4.21 -2.22 -3.72
C LEU A 6 3.74 -0.76 -3.80
N GLY A 7 2.68 -0.41 -3.07
CA GLY A 7 2.15 0.96 -3.04
C GLY A 7 3.10 2.02 -2.46
N PHE A 8 4.15 1.62 -1.71
CA PHE A 8 5.22 2.55 -1.32
C PHE A 8 6.13 2.87 -2.51
N TRP A 9 6.63 1.86 -3.20
CA TRP A 9 7.52 2.02 -4.35
C TRP A 9 6.87 2.82 -5.48
N ALA A 10 5.59 2.55 -5.78
CA ALA A 10 4.83 3.32 -6.76
C ALA A 10 4.75 4.81 -6.38
N LYS A 11 4.40 5.13 -5.13
CA LYS A 11 4.32 6.52 -4.66
C LYS A 11 5.69 7.20 -4.71
N LEU A 12 6.74 6.51 -4.30
CA LEU A 12 8.11 7.03 -4.34
C LEU A 12 8.55 7.34 -5.77
N ALA A 13 8.22 6.49 -6.74
CA ALA A 13 8.52 6.72 -8.15
C ALA A 13 7.84 7.99 -8.67
N VAL A 14 6.56 8.20 -8.36
CA VAL A 14 5.81 9.41 -8.76
C VAL A 14 6.39 10.67 -8.12
N LEU A 15 6.73 10.63 -6.83
CA LEU A 15 7.35 11.76 -6.13
C LEU A 15 8.74 12.09 -6.70
N LYS A 16 9.55 11.07 -7.01
CA LYS A 16 10.85 11.27 -7.67
C LYS A 16 10.69 11.91 -9.05
N ALA A 17 9.73 11.45 -9.85
CA ALA A 17 9.44 12.03 -11.15
C ALA A 17 8.99 13.50 -11.05
N ALA A 18 8.15 13.84 -10.06
CA ALA A 18 7.74 15.22 -9.81
C ALA A 18 8.92 16.13 -9.44
N LEU A 19 9.84 15.64 -8.61
CA LEU A 19 11.07 16.37 -8.27
C LEU A 19 12.00 16.57 -9.48
N GLN A 20 12.12 15.55 -10.33
CA GLN A 20 12.92 15.62 -11.55
C GLN A 20 12.32 16.55 -12.61
N GLY A 21 11.01 16.77 -12.59
CA GLY A 21 10.31 17.72 -13.44
C GLY A 21 10.18 19.13 -12.85
N ASP A 22 10.99 19.48 -11.84
CA ASP A 22 10.94 20.78 -11.13
C ASP A 22 9.58 21.11 -10.47
N MET A 23 8.73 20.11 -10.25
CA MET A 23 7.40 20.26 -9.66
C MET A 23 7.44 20.12 -8.13
N LEU A 24 8.30 20.90 -7.47
CA LEU A 24 8.52 20.80 -6.02
C LEU A 24 7.22 20.93 -5.22
N TRP A 25 6.34 21.86 -5.61
CA TRP A 25 5.07 22.08 -4.91
C TRP A 25 4.17 20.84 -4.94
N LEU A 26 4.12 20.09 -6.06
CA LEU A 26 3.36 18.85 -6.17
C LEU A 26 3.98 17.74 -5.30
N ALA A 27 5.30 17.66 -5.25
CA ALA A 27 5.99 16.70 -4.39
C ALA A 27 5.64 16.94 -2.92
N ILE A 28 5.65 18.19 -2.46
CA ILE A 28 5.25 18.57 -1.10
C ILE A 28 3.80 18.19 -0.82
N VAL A 29 2.87 18.58 -1.71
CA VAL A 29 1.45 18.24 -1.57
C VAL A 29 1.25 16.73 -1.51
N GLY A 30 1.92 15.98 -2.38
CA GLY A 30 1.87 14.52 -2.40
C GLY A 30 2.36 13.86 -1.12
N ILE A 31 3.42 14.41 -0.50
CA ILE A 31 3.92 13.94 0.80
C ILE A 31 2.93 14.26 1.92
N VAL A 32 2.37 15.47 1.96
CA VAL A 32 1.35 15.85 2.97
C VAL A 32 0.15 14.91 2.91
N PHE A 33 -0.41 14.66 1.72
CA PHE A 33 -1.51 13.71 1.56
C PHE A 33 -1.09 12.26 1.91
N ALA A 34 0.17 11.89 1.70
CA ALA A 34 0.69 10.60 2.13
C ALA A 34 0.70 10.45 3.67
N VAL A 35 1.07 11.50 4.39
CA VAL A 35 1.08 11.54 5.86
C VAL A 35 -0.35 11.52 6.41
N ILE A 36 -1.25 12.33 5.84
CA ILE A 36 -2.68 12.33 6.20
C ILE A 36 -3.26 10.91 6.01
N GLY A 37 -3.01 10.29 4.86
CA GLY A 37 -3.44 8.91 4.63
C GLY A 37 -2.86 7.92 5.63
N ALA A 38 -1.57 8.05 5.97
CA ALA A 38 -0.93 7.18 6.95
C ALA A 38 -1.60 7.27 8.33
N PHE A 39 -2.00 8.47 8.78
CA PHE A 39 -2.76 8.65 10.01
C PHE A 39 -4.07 7.84 10.01
N TYR A 40 -4.86 7.92 8.94
CA TYR A 40 -6.11 7.16 8.84
C TYR A 40 -5.88 5.64 8.84
N TYR A 41 -4.89 5.15 8.09
CA TYR A 41 -4.57 3.72 8.07
C TYR A 41 -4.06 3.21 9.42
N LEU A 42 -3.19 3.97 10.08
CA LEU A 42 -2.67 3.61 11.41
C LEU A 42 -3.78 3.57 12.46
N ARG A 43 -4.79 4.44 12.35
CA ARG A 43 -5.96 4.40 13.25
C ARG A 43 -6.74 3.09 13.11
N VAL A 44 -6.88 2.57 11.88
CA VAL A 44 -7.51 1.25 11.66
C VAL A 44 -6.67 0.14 12.26
N ILE A 45 -5.35 0.15 12.04
CA ILE A 45 -4.43 -0.84 12.63
C ILE A 45 -4.48 -0.79 14.16
N LYS A 46 -4.53 0.42 14.75
CA LYS A 46 -4.70 0.61 16.18
C LYS A 46 -5.96 -0.08 16.68
N ALA A 47 -7.10 0.17 16.04
CA ALA A 47 -8.38 -0.43 16.40
C ALA A 47 -8.38 -1.96 16.26
N MET A 48 -7.64 -2.51 15.30
CA MET A 48 -7.57 -3.97 15.08
C MET A 48 -6.71 -4.71 16.10
N TYR A 49 -5.63 -4.09 16.61
CA TYR A 49 -4.61 -4.80 17.41
C TYR A 49 -4.50 -4.32 18.86
N PHE A 50 -4.91 -3.08 19.17
CA PHE A 50 -4.64 -2.44 20.47
C PHE A 50 -5.90 -2.03 21.24
N ASP A 51 -7.02 -1.81 20.56
CA ASP A 51 -8.26 -1.42 21.23
C ASP A 51 -9.01 -2.68 21.71
N GLU A 52 -9.64 -2.60 22.87
CA GLU A 52 -10.43 -3.70 23.41
C GLU A 52 -11.70 -3.91 22.56
N PRO A 53 -12.13 -5.17 22.34
CA PRO A 53 -13.33 -5.43 21.54
C PRO A 53 -14.58 -4.93 22.27
N GLU A 54 -15.33 -4.06 21.62
CA GLU A 54 -16.63 -3.60 22.12
C GLU A 54 -17.71 -4.64 21.80
N GLY A 55 -18.29 -5.27 22.83
CA GLY A 55 -19.42 -6.19 22.68
C GLY A 55 -19.05 -7.65 22.35
N LYS A 56 -20.04 -8.42 21.87
CA LYS A 56 -19.81 -9.82 21.47
C LYS A 56 -19.16 -9.87 20.09
N LEU A 57 -18.00 -10.52 20.03
CA LEU A 57 -17.32 -10.80 18.76
C LEU A 57 -18.20 -11.69 17.86
N PRO A 58 -18.30 -11.38 16.55
CA PRO A 58 -18.89 -12.29 15.58
C PRO A 58 -18.20 -13.65 15.60
N ALA A 59 -18.95 -14.73 15.34
CA ALA A 59 -18.35 -16.02 15.08
C ALA A 59 -17.38 -15.91 13.89
N PRO A 60 -16.20 -16.56 13.93
CA PRO A 60 -15.30 -16.61 12.78
C PRO A 60 -16.04 -17.14 11.55
N SER A 61 -15.83 -16.51 10.40
CA SER A 61 -16.37 -17.03 9.14
C SER A 61 -15.76 -18.40 8.84
N GLU A 62 -16.61 -19.40 8.62
CA GLU A 62 -16.19 -20.75 8.22
C GLU A 62 -15.93 -20.89 6.70
N ASP A 63 -16.05 -19.80 5.94
CA ASP A 63 -15.89 -19.80 4.49
C ASP A 63 -14.42 -19.97 4.08
N ARG A 64 -14.05 -21.24 3.89
CA ARG A 64 -12.72 -21.64 3.41
C ARG A 64 -12.28 -20.95 2.12
N PRO A 65 -13.15 -20.76 1.08
CA PRO A 65 -12.76 -20.03 -0.12
C PRO A 65 -12.37 -18.59 0.16
N LEU A 66 -13.15 -17.89 1.00
CA LEU A 66 -12.91 -16.50 1.37
C LEU A 66 -11.56 -16.34 2.09
N ARG A 67 -11.25 -17.25 3.01
CA ARG A 67 -9.96 -17.28 3.72
C ARG A 67 -8.79 -17.49 2.78
N VAL A 68 -8.92 -18.37 1.79
CA VAL A 68 -7.88 -18.61 0.78
C VAL A 68 -7.67 -17.37 -0.08
N VAL A 69 -8.75 -16.72 -0.54
CA VAL A 69 -8.67 -15.50 -1.36
C VAL A 69 -7.93 -14.38 -0.61
N PHE A 70 -8.29 -14.12 0.66
CA PHE A 70 -7.59 -13.10 1.45
C PHE A 70 -6.13 -13.46 1.70
N GLY A 71 -5.83 -14.73 1.99
CA GLY A 71 -4.46 -15.20 2.19
C GLY A 71 -3.60 -15.04 0.94
N VAL A 72 -4.11 -15.46 -0.22
CA VAL A 72 -3.42 -15.31 -1.51
C VAL A 72 -3.23 -13.83 -1.85
N ASN A 73 -4.24 -12.99 -1.65
CA ASN A 73 -4.13 -11.55 -1.89
C ASN A 73 -3.07 -10.89 -1.00
N ALA A 74 -3.04 -11.22 0.30
CA ALA A 74 -2.05 -10.68 1.22
C ALA A 74 -0.62 -11.12 0.83
N LEU A 75 -0.43 -12.39 0.48
CA LEU A 75 0.85 -12.91 0.00
C LEU A 75 1.27 -12.28 -1.32
N ALA A 76 0.33 -12.09 -2.26
CA ALA A 76 0.61 -11.44 -3.54
C ALA A 76 1.05 -9.98 -3.34
N LEU A 77 0.37 -9.21 -2.48
CA LEU A 77 0.76 -7.83 -2.17
C LEU A 77 2.18 -7.73 -1.60
N LEU A 78 2.57 -8.68 -0.76
CA LEU A 78 3.92 -8.75 -0.19
C LEU A 78 4.96 -9.16 -1.25
N ALA A 79 4.69 -10.25 -1.98
CA ALA A 79 5.58 -10.77 -3.01
C ALA A 79 5.84 -9.74 -4.12
N LEU A 80 4.79 -9.06 -4.59
CA LEU A 80 4.89 -7.99 -5.58
C LEU A 80 5.62 -6.77 -5.02
N GLY A 81 5.45 -6.46 -3.74
CA GLY A 81 6.18 -5.37 -3.08
C GLY A 81 7.68 -5.63 -2.98
N ILE A 82 8.09 -6.88 -2.75
CA ILE A 82 9.49 -7.31 -2.76
C ILE A 82 10.03 -7.32 -4.20
N ALA A 83 9.25 -7.88 -5.13
CA ALA A 83 9.57 -7.94 -6.56
C ALA A 83 9.20 -6.66 -7.33
N TRP A 84 9.28 -5.48 -6.70
CA TRP A 84 8.84 -4.23 -7.33
C TRP A 84 9.69 -3.83 -8.54
N ASN A 85 10.99 -4.16 -8.51
CA ASN A 85 11.93 -3.77 -9.57
C ASN A 85 11.56 -4.32 -10.96
N PRO A 86 11.39 -5.64 -11.16
CA PRO A 86 11.00 -6.18 -12.47
C PRO A 86 9.64 -5.65 -12.96
N ILE A 87 8.70 -5.38 -12.05
CA ILE A 87 7.39 -4.79 -12.40
C ILE A 87 7.58 -3.39 -12.98
N MET A 88 8.43 -2.57 -12.37
CA MET A 88 8.72 -1.22 -12.86
C MET A 88 9.41 -1.25 -14.23
N GLU A 89 10.35 -2.17 -14.44
CA GLU A 89 11.00 -2.35 -15.74
C GLU A 89 10.01 -2.71 -16.84
N TRP A 90 9.04 -3.58 -16.56
CA TRP A 90 7.98 -3.91 -17.52
C TRP A 90 7.10 -2.71 -17.86
N CYS A 91 6.73 -1.91 -16.85
CA CYS A 91 6.00 -0.66 -17.08
C CYS A 91 6.79 0.29 -17.99
N GLN A 92 8.09 0.50 -17.71
CA GLN A 92 8.93 1.38 -18.53
C GLN A 92 9.04 0.89 -19.98
N ARG A 93 9.23 -0.42 -20.20
CA ARG A 93 9.28 -0.99 -21.57
C ARG A 93 7.96 -0.81 -22.32
N ALA A 94 6.82 -0.91 -21.63
CA ALA A 94 5.51 -0.71 -22.23
C ALA A 94 5.24 0.74 -22.66
N PHE A 95 5.82 1.72 -21.95
CA PHE A 95 5.65 3.15 -22.23
C PHE A 95 6.83 3.79 -22.99
N ALA A 96 7.88 3.03 -23.32
CA ALA A 96 9.06 3.52 -24.06
C ALA A 96 8.84 3.62 -25.58
N ALA A 97 7.58 3.73 -26.03
CA ALA A 97 7.21 3.94 -27.43
C ALA A 97 7.30 5.43 -27.83
#